data_AF-A0A929JXF1-F1
#
_entry.id   AF-A0A929JXF1-F1
#
_cell.length_a   1.000
_cell.length_b   1.000
_cell.length_c   1.000
_cell.angle_alpha   90.00
_cell.angle_beta   90.00
_cell.angle_gamma   90.00
#
_symmetry.space_group_name_H-M   'P 1'
#
loop_
_entity.id
_entity.type
_entity.pdbx_description
1 polymer ?
#
loop_
_entity_poly.entity_id
_entity_poly.type
_entity_poly.pdbx_seq_one_letter_code
_entity_poly.pdbx_strand_id
1 'polypeptide(L)'
;MVPTTLSDYQAILDNSNTMNYAPGMNIIASDDLDNTADGLEQVELPLEKNAYLRAADVYEGVAVTPDWDTPYQQIFYSNIVLDGLKDLNDESNQARQLRGSALFYRSYALY
;
A
#
# COMPACT_ATOMS: atom_id res chain seq x y z
N MET A 1 -6.33 -21.01 -3.50
CA MET A 1 -7.63 -20.91 -4.22
C MET A 1 -7.56 -19.67 -5.11
N VAL A 2 -8.10 -19.73 -6.32
CA VAL A 2 -8.16 -18.56 -7.23
C VAL A 2 -9.55 -17.94 -7.08
N PRO A 3 -9.69 -16.61 -6.90
CA PRO A 3 -10.98 -15.94 -6.80
C PRO A 3 -11.79 -16.11 -8.09
N THR A 4 -13.09 -16.38 -7.99
CA THR A 4 -13.96 -16.59 -9.17
C THR A 4 -15.30 -15.88 -9.08
N THR A 5 -15.67 -15.35 -7.92
CA THR A 5 -16.95 -14.67 -7.70
C THR A 5 -16.76 -13.19 -7.35
N LEU A 6 -17.80 -12.37 -7.52
CA LEU A 6 -17.79 -10.98 -7.06
C LEU A 6 -17.48 -10.86 -5.56
N SER A 7 -17.91 -11.84 -4.75
CA SER A 7 -17.62 -11.85 -3.31
C SER A 7 -16.14 -12.09 -3.03
N ASP A 8 -15.47 -12.95 -3.80
CA ASP A 8 -14.04 -13.19 -3.64
C ASP A 8 -13.23 -11.94 -4.00
N TYR A 9 -13.62 -11.24 -5.08
CA TYR A 9 -12.99 -9.99 -5.48
C TYR A 9 -13.24 -8.86 -4.47
N GLN A 10 -14.42 -8.80 -3.88
CA GLN A 10 -14.71 -7.87 -2.79
C GLN A 10 -13.80 -8.16 -1.58
N ALA A 11 -13.65 -9.43 -1.19
CA ALA A 11 -12.80 -9.82 -0.07
C ALA A 11 -11.32 -9.43 -0.27
N ILE A 12 -10.83 -9.42 -1.52
CA ILE A 12 -9.47 -8.93 -1.83
C ILE A 12 -9.35 -7.43 -1.53
N LEU A 13 -10.31 -6.61 -1.97
CA LEU A 13 -10.28 -5.17 -1.72
C LEU A 13 -10.61 -4.81 -0.26
N ASP A 14 -11.33 -5.68 0.45
CA ASP A 14 -11.66 -5.52 1.87
C ASP A 14 -10.48 -5.86 2.80
N ASN A 15 -9.35 -6.32 2.25
CA ASN A 15 -8.14 -6.57 3.04
C ASN A 15 -7.53 -5.25 3.56
N SER A 16 -8.09 -4.75 4.65
CA SER A 16 -7.68 -3.49 5.29
C SER A 16 -6.24 -3.51 5.80
N ASN A 17 -5.65 -4.69 6.02
CA ASN A 17 -4.23 -4.80 6.40
C ASN A 17 -3.27 -4.39 5.27
N THR A 18 -3.77 -4.25 4.04
CA THR A 18 -2.98 -3.79 2.89
C THR A 18 -3.63 -2.57 2.27
N MET A 19 -4.94 -2.59 2.03
CA MET A 19 -5.64 -1.57 1.24
C MET A 19 -5.86 -0.24 1.97
N ASN A 20 -5.72 -0.21 3.30
CA ASN A 20 -5.89 1.00 4.12
C ASN A 20 -4.57 1.56 4.66
N TYR A 21 -3.44 1.23 4.03
CA TYR A 21 -2.13 1.78 4.35
C TYR A 21 -1.66 2.77 3.29
N ALA A 22 -0.90 3.77 3.72
CA ALA A 22 -0.23 4.73 2.86
C ALA A 22 1.24 4.85 3.28
N PRO A 23 2.15 5.17 2.35
CA PRO A 23 3.53 5.54 2.67
C PRO A 23 3.60 6.66 3.71
N GLY A 24 4.58 6.60 4.60
CA GLY A 24 4.76 7.54 5.70
C GLY A 24 6.11 8.25 5.70
N MET A 25 7.06 7.83 4.84
CA MET A 25 8.43 8.36 4.84
C MET A 25 8.50 9.87 4.62
N ASN A 26 7.55 10.42 3.86
CA ASN A 26 7.46 11.85 3.57
C ASN A 26 7.20 12.68 4.82
N ILE A 27 6.45 12.15 5.79
CA ILE A 27 6.20 12.82 7.08
C ILE A 27 7.41 12.66 8.00
N ILE A 28 8.03 11.47 8.02
CA ILE A 28 9.22 11.21 8.84
C ILE A 28 10.41 12.10 8.42
N ALA A 29 10.55 12.36 7.12
CA ALA A 29 11.61 13.20 6.57
C ALA A 29 11.29 14.71 6.61
N SER A 30 10.07 15.11 6.99
CA SER A 30 9.66 16.51 7.07
C SER A 30 10.25 17.21 8.32
N ASP A 31 9.88 18.46 8.53
CA ASP A 31 10.17 19.26 9.72
C ASP A 31 8.97 19.35 10.68
N ASP A 32 7.90 18.58 10.44
CA ASP A 32 6.70 18.58 11.28
C ASP A 32 6.86 17.74 12.56
N LEU A 33 7.82 16.81 12.58
CA LEU A 33 8.09 15.90 13.69
C LEU A 33 9.43 16.22 14.33
N ASP A 34 9.41 16.41 15.65
CA ASP A 34 10.61 16.51 16.48
C ASP A 34 10.73 15.25 17.35
N ASN A 35 11.90 14.63 17.36
CA ASN A 35 12.20 13.46 18.17
C ASN A 35 13.36 13.77 19.15
N THR A 36 13.28 13.22 20.37
CA THR A 36 14.40 13.30 21.32
C THR A 36 15.49 12.33 20.90
N ALA A 37 16.72 12.52 21.39
CA ALA A 37 17.81 11.58 21.15
C ALA A 37 17.42 10.16 21.62
N ASP A 38 16.89 10.05 22.85
CA ASP A 38 16.41 8.79 23.41
C ASP A 38 15.28 8.18 22.57
N GLY A 39 14.32 8.99 22.09
CA GLY A 39 13.22 8.51 21.25
C GLY A 39 13.69 8.00 19.89
N LEU A 40 14.67 8.69 19.29
CA LEU A 40 15.28 8.27 18.02
C LEU A 40 16.11 6.99 18.17
N GLU A 41 16.69 6.74 19.35
CA GLU A 41 17.38 5.48 19.66
C GLU A 41 16.41 4.30 19.78
N GLN A 42 15.13 4.53 20.13
CA GLN A 42 14.10 3.50 20.22
C GLN A 42 13.41 3.17 18.89
N VAL A 43 13.69 3.91 17.81
CA VAL A 43 13.10 3.61 16.48
C VAL A 43 13.67 2.28 15.97
N GLU A 44 12.79 1.29 15.83
CA GLU A 44 13.19 -0.09 15.48
C GLU A 44 13.59 -0.23 14.01
N LEU A 45 12.96 0.53 13.11
CA LEU A 45 13.23 0.47 11.67
C LEU A 45 14.38 1.41 11.31
N PRO A 46 15.53 0.89 10.84
CA PRO A 46 16.67 1.74 10.46
C PRO A 46 16.30 2.76 9.38
N LEU A 47 15.47 2.34 8.43
CA LEU A 47 14.86 3.17 7.39
C LEU A 47 14.23 4.47 7.96
N GLU A 48 13.38 4.35 8.97
CA GLU A 48 12.67 5.50 9.55
C GLU A 48 13.64 6.44 10.26
N LYS A 49 14.59 5.87 11.02
CA LYS A 49 15.64 6.63 11.70
C LYS A 49 16.54 7.36 10.71
N ASN A 50 16.93 6.70 9.63
CA ASN A 50 17.81 7.24 8.61
C ASN A 50 17.12 8.30 7.76
N ALA A 51 15.82 8.15 7.51
CA ALA A 51 15.01 9.17 6.86
C ALA A 51 14.90 10.43 7.74
N TYR A 52 14.62 10.28 9.04
CA TYR A 52 14.61 11.39 9.99
C TYR A 52 15.97 12.12 10.06
N LEU A 53 17.06 11.37 10.10
CA LEU A 53 18.43 11.91 10.13
C LEU A 53 18.92 12.43 8.76
N ARG A 54 18.17 12.16 7.67
CA ARG A 54 18.55 12.48 6.29
C ARG A 54 19.92 11.88 5.92
N ALA A 55 20.12 10.61 6.28
CA ALA A 55 21.34 9.87 5.96
C ALA A 55 21.53 9.76 4.44
N ALA A 56 22.78 9.66 3.99
CA ALA A 56 23.09 9.53 2.56
C ALA A 56 22.59 8.21 1.96
N ASP A 57 22.58 7.14 2.75
CA ASP A 57 21.94 5.87 2.43
C ASP A 57 20.81 5.63 3.44
N VAL A 58 19.57 5.88 3.02
CA VAL A 58 18.39 5.71 3.87
C VAL A 58 18.04 4.23 4.06
N TYR A 59 18.29 3.40 3.05
CA TYR A 59 17.78 2.03 3.00
C TYR A 59 18.75 1.02 3.61
N GLU A 60 20.06 1.28 3.64
CA GLU A 60 21.09 0.43 4.26
C GLU A 60 20.99 -1.07 3.91
N GLY A 61 20.53 -1.39 2.70
CA GLY A 61 20.34 -2.78 2.25
C GLY A 61 19.16 -3.53 2.89
N VAL A 62 18.21 -2.83 3.51
CA VAL A 62 16.97 -3.41 4.04
C VAL A 62 16.19 -4.07 2.90
N ALA A 63 15.76 -5.32 3.12
CA ALA A 63 15.10 -6.14 2.10
C ALA A 63 13.61 -5.81 1.91
N VAL A 64 12.98 -5.16 2.89
CA VAL A 64 11.55 -4.80 2.88
C VAL A 64 11.43 -3.31 3.10
N THR A 65 10.84 -2.61 2.14
CA THR A 65 10.60 -1.17 2.18
C THR A 65 9.09 -0.95 2.13
N PRO A 66 8.41 -0.76 3.28
CA PRO A 66 6.95 -0.67 3.32
C PRO A 66 6.36 0.37 2.36
N ASP A 67 7.00 1.53 2.24
CA ASP A 67 6.65 2.64 1.33
C ASP A 67 6.74 2.27 -0.15
N TRP A 68 7.43 1.18 -0.50
CA TRP A 68 7.50 0.63 -1.84
C TRP A 68 6.62 -0.63 -1.96
N ASP A 69 6.83 -1.60 -1.07
CA ASP A 69 6.21 -2.92 -1.16
C ASP A 69 4.70 -2.85 -1.02
N THR A 70 4.19 -1.98 -0.13
CA THR A 70 2.76 -1.87 0.14
C THR A 70 1.99 -1.33 -1.06
N PRO A 71 2.37 -0.18 -1.67
CA PRO A 71 1.72 0.29 -2.89
C PRO A 71 1.75 -0.73 -4.04
N TYR A 72 2.87 -1.42 -4.26
CA TYR A 72 2.94 -2.44 -5.32
C TYR A 72 2.06 -3.66 -5.02
N GLN A 73 1.89 -4.04 -3.75
CA GLN A 73 0.95 -5.07 -3.34
C GLN A 73 -0.51 -4.63 -3.56
N GLN A 74 -0.85 -3.38 -3.25
CA GLN A 74 -2.17 -2.80 -3.53
C GLN A 74 -2.48 -2.78 -5.04
N ILE A 75 -1.50 -2.40 -5.86
CA ILE A 75 -1.59 -2.43 -7.33
C ILE A 75 -1.82 -3.85 -7.81
N PHE A 76 -1.08 -4.83 -7.28
CA PHE A 76 -1.23 -6.23 -7.62
C PHE A 76 -2.63 -6.77 -7.32
N TYR A 77 -3.15 -6.53 -6.11
CA TYR A 77 -4.52 -6.91 -5.73
C TYR A 77 -5.57 -6.24 -6.61
N SER A 78 -5.41 -4.95 -6.90
CA SER A 78 -6.30 -4.22 -7.79
C SER A 78 -6.30 -4.80 -9.20
N ASN A 79 -5.13 -5.19 -9.73
CA ASN A 79 -5.03 -5.81 -11.05
C ASN A 79 -5.70 -7.19 -11.10
N ILE A 80 -5.53 -8.03 -10.07
CA ILE A 80 -6.25 -9.31 -9.96
C ILE A 80 -7.77 -9.11 -10.07
N VAL A 81 -8.30 -8.13 -9.34
CA VAL A 81 -9.73 -7.82 -9.37
C VAL A 81 -10.16 -7.31 -10.75
N LEU A 82 -9.39 -6.40 -11.34
CA LEU A 82 -9.71 -5.84 -12.66
C LEU A 82 -9.68 -6.88 -13.78
N ASP A 83 -8.72 -7.79 -13.75
CA ASP A 83 -8.62 -8.86 -14.74
C ASP A 83 -9.71 -9.91 -14.52
N GLY A 84 -9.96 -10.31 -13.27
CA GLY A 84 -11.03 -11.24 -12.93
C GLY A 84 -12.45 -10.73 -13.28
N LEU A 85 -12.70 -9.42 -13.15
CA LEU A 85 -13.97 -8.81 -13.56
C LEU A 85 -14.14 -8.73 -15.09
N LYS A 86 -13.05 -8.69 -15.87
CA LYS A 86 -13.15 -8.76 -17.34
C LYS A 86 -13.63 -10.15 -17.77
N ASP A 87 -13.12 -11.20 -17.13
CA ASP A 87 -13.45 -12.58 -17.47
C ASP A 87 -14.88 -12.97 -17.08
N LEU A 88 -15.42 -12.40 -15.98
CA LEU A 88 -16.80 -12.62 -15.57
C LEU A 88 -17.85 -12.01 -16.52
N ASN A 89 -17.48 -10.96 -17.28
CA ASN A 89 -18.39 -10.22 -18.15
C ASN A 89 -19.72 -9.82 -17.47
N ASP A 90 -19.65 -9.52 -16.17
CA ASP A 90 -20.77 -9.09 -15.33
C ASP A 90 -20.87 -7.55 -15.35
N GLU A 91 -22.02 -7.05 -15.76
CA GLU A 91 -22.32 -5.62 -15.84
C GLU A 91 -23.41 -5.20 -14.83
N SER A 92 -23.49 -5.90 -13.69
CA SER A 92 -24.27 -5.49 -12.53
C SER A 92 -23.72 -4.21 -11.90
N ASN A 93 -24.54 -3.56 -11.06
CA ASN A 93 -24.08 -2.42 -10.26
C ASN A 93 -22.92 -2.80 -9.35
N GLN A 94 -22.93 -4.02 -8.80
CA GLN A 94 -21.88 -4.53 -7.93
C GLN A 94 -20.54 -4.68 -8.68
N ALA A 95 -20.55 -5.27 -9.87
CA ALA A 95 -19.36 -5.40 -10.70
C ALA A 95 -18.77 -4.03 -11.10
N ARG A 96 -19.63 -3.06 -11.46
CA ARG A 96 -19.19 -1.68 -11.72
C ARG A 96 -18.57 -1.02 -10.50
N GLN A 97 -19.17 -1.20 -9.32
CA GLN A 97 -18.64 -0.65 -8.08
C GLN A 97 -17.27 -1.24 -7.75
N LEU A 98 -17.13 -2.57 -7.83
CA LEU A 98 -15.85 -3.26 -7.64
C LEU A 98 -14.77 -2.77 -8.61
N ARG A 99 -15.12 -2.63 -9.90
CA ARG A 99 -14.22 -2.09 -10.92
C ARG A 99 -13.76 -0.66 -10.57
N GLY A 100 -14.70 0.18 -10.11
CA GLY A 100 -14.40 1.54 -9.66
C GLY A 100 -13.47 1.57 -8.44
N SER A 101 -13.76 0.76 -7.42
CA SER A 101 -12.92 0.64 -6.22
C SER A 101 -11.51 0.16 -6.54
N ALA A 102 -11.36 -0.88 -7.37
CA ALA A 102 -10.03 -1.37 -7.79
C ALA A 102 -9.24 -0.32 -8.57
N LEU A 103 -9.90 0.43 -9.48
CA LEU A 103 -9.25 1.53 -10.19
C LEU A 103 -8.81 2.66 -9.25
N PHE A 104 -9.64 3.00 -8.25
CA PHE A 104 -9.31 3.99 -7.24
C PHE A 104 -8.09 3.55 -6.43
N TYR A 105 -8.10 2.36 -5.83
CA TYR A 105 -6.99 1.85 -5.04
C TYR A 105 -5.68 1.79 -5.85
N ARG A 106 -5.75 1.32 -7.09
CA ARG A 106 -4.56 1.28 -7.97
C ARG A 106 -4.00 2.68 -8.25
N SER A 107 -4.88 3.66 -8.44
CA SER A 107 -4.47 5.05 -8.71
C SER A 107 -3.93 5.71 -7.45
N TYR A 108 -4.55 5.45 -6.30
CA TYR A 108 -4.12 5.95 -4.99
C TYR A 108 -2.73 5.41 -4.61
N ALA A 109 -2.45 4.13 -4.91
CA ALA A 109 -1.13 3.53 -4.71
C ALA A 109 -0.02 4.11 -5.61
N LEU A 110 -0.37 4.79 -6.71
CA LEU A 110 0.60 5.38 -7.65
C LEU A 110 0.85 6.88 -7.42
N TYR A 111 0.11 7.50 -6.51
CA TYR A 111 0.18 8.93 -6.22
C TYR A 111 0.94 9.18 -4.92
#